data_AF-A0A9P8RL68-F1
#
_entry.id   AF-A0A9P8RL68-F1
#
_cell.length_a   1.000
_cell.length_b   1.000
_cell.length_c   1.000
_cell.angle_alpha   90.00
_cell.angle_beta   90.00
_cell.angle_gamma   90.00
#
_symmetry.space_group_name_H-M   'P 1'
#
loop_
_entity.id
_entity.type
_entity.pdbx_description
1 polymer ?
#
loop_
_entity_poly.entity_id
_entity_poly.type
_entity_poly.pdbx_seq_one_letter_code
_entity_poly.pdbx_strand_id
1 'polypeptide(L)'
;MADSVTIRTRKFIRNPLLGRKQMVVDILHPGKAGIAKQDLREQLSSLYKATADQVNVFGLRTQFGGGKTTGFALIYDSPEAMKKFEPQYRLVRVGLATKPERASRQQRKQRKNRQKTLRGTAKVKGAKAKKEK
;
A
#
# COMPACT_ATOMS: atom_id res chain seq x y z
N MET A 1 31.25 -13.30 -2.91
CA MET A 1 30.27 -14.37 -3.24
C MET A 1 28.90 -13.85 -2.87
N ALA A 2 27.90 -13.94 -3.74
CA ALA A 2 26.58 -13.38 -3.44
C ALA A 2 25.96 -14.17 -2.28
N ASP A 3 25.88 -13.55 -1.09
CA ASP A 3 25.21 -14.18 0.06
C ASP A 3 23.80 -14.59 -0.35
N SER A 4 23.60 -15.90 -0.37
CA SER A 4 22.40 -16.54 -0.91
C SER A 4 21.19 -16.17 -0.06
N VAL A 5 20.29 -15.40 -0.66
CA VAL A 5 18.98 -15.11 -0.08
C VAL A 5 18.08 -16.29 -0.43
N THR A 6 17.51 -16.93 0.58
CA THR A 6 16.53 -18.00 0.38
C THR A 6 15.16 -17.52 0.84
N ILE A 7 14.18 -17.58 -0.07
CA ILE A 7 12.78 -17.28 0.24
C ILE A 7 12.03 -18.60 0.45
N ARG A 8 11.30 -18.69 1.57
CA ARG A 8 10.36 -19.77 1.86
C ARG A 8 8.98 -19.19 2.07
N THR A 9 7.96 -19.81 1.49
CA THR A 9 6.56 -19.37 1.65
C THR A 9 5.81 -20.37 2.50
N ARG A 10 4.96 -19.87 3.39
CA ARG A 10 4.16 -20.68 4.31
C ARG A 10 2.77 -20.08 4.48
N LYS A 11 1.81 -20.90 4.94
CA LYS A 11 0.39 -20.51 5.02
C LYS A 11 -0.13 -19.93 3.70
N PHE A 12 0.23 -20.57 2.59
CA PHE A 12 -0.21 -20.17 1.26
C PHE A 12 -1.70 -20.42 1.11
N ILE A 13 -2.44 -19.41 0.67
CA ILE A 13 -3.87 -19.49 0.37
C ILE A 13 -4.10 -18.80 -0.97
N ARG A 14 -4.77 -19.50 -1.89
CA ARG A 14 -5.35 -18.86 -3.08
C ARG A 14 -6.70 -18.27 -2.68
N ASN A 15 -6.89 -16.97 -2.90
CA ASN A 15 -8.11 -16.24 -2.57
C ASN A 15 -8.74 -15.65 -3.85
N PRO A 16 -9.63 -16.40 -4.53
CA PRO A 16 -10.29 -15.96 -5.75
C PRO A 16 -11.18 -14.71 -5.54
N LEU A 17 -11.73 -14.52 -4.33
CA LEU A 17 -12.63 -13.40 -4.03
C LEU A 17 -11.96 -12.03 -4.22
N LEU A 18 -10.64 -11.99 -4.02
CA LEU A 18 -9.82 -10.79 -4.19
C LEU A 18 -8.85 -10.90 -5.37
N GLY A 19 -9.00 -11.94 -6.21
CA GLY A 19 -8.12 -12.21 -7.36
C GLY A 19 -6.64 -12.25 -6.98
N ARG A 20 -6.30 -12.91 -5.86
CA ARG A 20 -4.91 -12.94 -5.35
C ARG A 20 -4.55 -14.22 -4.60
N LYS A 21 -3.25 -14.49 -4.54
CA LYS A 21 -2.61 -15.46 -3.66
C LYS A 21 -2.02 -14.71 -2.48
N GLN A 22 -2.24 -15.21 -1.28
CA GLN A 22 -1.75 -14.62 -0.04
C GLN A 22 -0.91 -15.63 0.73
N MET A 23 0.22 -15.19 1.26
CA MET A 23 1.17 -16.06 1.94
C MET A 23 2.02 -15.29 2.95
N VAL A 24 2.50 -16.02 3.94
CA VAL A 24 3.59 -15.55 4.81
C VAL A 24 4.90 -15.89 4.11
N VAL A 25 5.83 -14.94 4.09
CA VAL A 25 7.15 -15.09 3.50
C VAL A 25 8.18 -15.09 4.62
N ASP A 26 8.92 -16.18 4.72
CA ASP A 26 10.10 -16.33 5.56
C ASP A 26 11.33 -16.14 4.66
N ILE A 27 12.19 -15.20 5.04
CA ILE A 27 13.34 -14.77 4.25
C ILE A 27 14.58 -15.10 5.06
N LEU A 28 15.46 -15.93 4.51
CA LEU A 28 16.76 -16.25 5.09
C LEU A 28 17.82 -15.44 4.35
N HIS A 29 18.55 -14.63 5.10
CA HIS A 29 19.57 -13.72 4.58
C HIS A 29 20.79 -13.67 5.52
N PRO A 30 21.52 -14.80 5.66
CA PRO A 30 22.71 -14.84 6.50
C PRO A 30 23.75 -13.82 6.01
N GLY A 31 24.42 -13.13 6.94
CA GLY A 31 25.43 -12.11 6.61
C GLY A 31 24.89 -10.77 6.11
N LYS A 32 23.60 -10.68 5.73
CA LYS A 32 22.96 -9.43 5.31
C LYS A 32 22.06 -8.86 6.40
N ALA A 33 22.10 -7.53 6.57
CA ALA A 33 21.24 -6.81 7.51
C ALA A 33 19.74 -6.96 7.16
N GLY A 34 19.41 -7.05 5.87
CA GLY A 34 18.05 -7.22 5.37
C GLY A 34 18.00 -7.24 3.85
N ILE A 35 16.78 -7.23 3.30
CA ILE A 35 16.54 -7.25 1.85
C ILE A 35 15.65 -6.07 1.47
N ALA A 36 15.95 -5.42 0.36
CA ALA A 36 15.09 -4.39 -0.19
C ALA A 36 13.76 -4.99 -0.66
N LYS A 37 12.68 -4.22 -0.52
CA LYS A 37 11.35 -4.69 -0.95
C LYS A 37 11.26 -4.92 -2.45
N GLN A 38 12.06 -4.19 -3.23
CA GLN A 38 12.09 -4.31 -4.68
C GLN A 38 12.66 -5.68 -5.10
N ASP A 39 13.85 -6.03 -4.62
CA ASP A 39 14.49 -7.33 -4.86
C ASP A 39 13.57 -8.49 -4.46
N LEU A 40 12.88 -8.36 -3.33
CA LEU A 40 11.99 -9.41 -2.85
C LEU A 40 10.72 -9.55 -3.72
N ARG A 41 10.21 -8.44 -4.28
CA ARG A 41 9.12 -8.49 -5.27
C ARG A 41 9.59 -9.20 -6.54
N GLU A 42 10.79 -8.90 -7.02
CA GLU A 42 11.38 -9.52 -8.21
C GLU A 42 11.57 -11.03 -8.01
N GLN A 43 12.16 -11.45 -6.90
CA GLN A 43 12.34 -12.87 -6.58
C GLN A 43 11.01 -13.63 -6.44
N LEU A 44 10.01 -13.04 -5.76
CA LEU A 44 8.67 -13.63 -5.67
C LEU A 44 7.95 -13.68 -7.02
N SER A 45 8.15 -12.67 -7.86
CA SER A 45 7.57 -12.64 -9.21
C SER A 45 8.13 -13.77 -10.08
N SER A 46 9.43 -14.03 -10.00
CA SER A 46 10.09 -15.14 -10.67
C SER A 46 9.57 -16.50 -10.16
N LEU A 47 9.51 -16.69 -8.84
CA LEU A 47 9.03 -17.93 -8.20
C LEU A 47 7.60 -18.31 -8.61
N TYR A 48 6.72 -17.32 -8.74
CA TYR A 48 5.30 -17.53 -9.02
C TYR A 48 4.88 -17.21 -10.46
N LYS A 49 5.84 -16.98 -11.36
CA LYS A 49 5.61 -16.62 -12.77
C LYS A 49 4.63 -15.45 -12.91
N ALA A 50 4.79 -14.44 -12.07
CA ALA A 50 4.03 -13.20 -12.07
C ALA A 50 4.93 -12.04 -12.51
N THR A 51 4.36 -10.89 -12.82
CA THR A 51 5.14 -9.65 -12.99
C THR A 51 5.35 -8.96 -11.64
N ALA A 52 6.43 -8.21 -11.48
CA ALA A 52 6.70 -7.48 -10.24
C ALA A 52 5.54 -6.52 -9.86
N ASP A 53 4.83 -5.98 -10.85
CA ASP A 53 3.68 -5.08 -10.68
C ASP A 53 2.41 -5.77 -10.17
N GLN A 54 2.40 -7.10 -10.12
CA GLN A 54 1.34 -7.89 -9.49
C GLN A 54 1.68 -8.29 -8.05
N VAL A 55 2.91 -8.07 -7.61
CA VAL A 55 3.41 -8.51 -6.30
C VAL A 55 3.51 -7.33 -5.35
N ASN A 56 2.90 -7.48 -4.16
CA ASN A 56 3.08 -6.54 -3.07
C ASN A 56 3.51 -7.24 -1.78
N VAL A 57 4.41 -6.59 -1.03
CA VAL A 57 5.01 -7.15 0.19
C VAL A 57 4.90 -6.12 1.30
N PHE A 58 4.46 -6.57 2.48
CA PHE A 58 4.36 -5.71 3.66
C PHE A 58 4.62 -6.48 4.96
N GLY A 59 4.75 -5.74 6.06
CA GLY A 59 4.91 -6.32 7.39
C GLY A 59 6.22 -7.06 7.60
N LEU A 60 7.28 -6.68 6.88
CA LEU A 60 8.63 -7.24 7.06
C LEU A 60 9.15 -6.91 8.47
N ARG A 61 9.46 -7.94 9.25
CA ARG A 61 10.06 -7.85 10.58
C ARG A 61 11.22 -8.83 10.67
N THR A 62 12.42 -8.29 10.85
CA THR A 62 13.65 -9.06 11.11
C THR A 62 13.58 -9.66 12.52
N GLN A 63 13.98 -10.91 12.66
CA GLN A 63 14.10 -11.57 13.96
C GLN A 63 15.27 -11.00 14.75
N PHE A 64 15.19 -11.11 16.08
CA PHE A 64 16.29 -10.78 16.96
C PHE A 64 17.50 -11.67 16.62
N GLY A 65 18.70 -11.08 16.59
CA GLY A 65 19.92 -11.77 16.12
C GLY A 65 20.11 -11.76 14.59
N GLY A 66 19.14 -11.26 13.81
CA GLY A 66 19.28 -11.11 12.36
C GLY A 66 19.16 -12.44 11.59
N GLY A 67 19.58 -12.44 10.31
CA GLY A 67 19.62 -13.62 9.45
C GLY A 67 18.27 -14.18 8.97
N LYS A 68 17.17 -13.87 9.66
CA LYS A 68 15.80 -14.23 9.27
C LYS A 68 14.85 -13.04 9.36
N THR A 69 14.06 -12.82 8.31
CA THR A 69 12.96 -11.85 8.29
C THR A 69 11.66 -12.55 7.95
N THR A 70 10.58 -12.14 8.61
CA THR A 70 9.22 -12.61 8.31
C THR A 70 8.40 -11.48 7.72
N GLY A 71 7.51 -11.78 6.77
CA GLY A 71 6.61 -10.79 6.19
C GLY A 71 5.40 -11.43 5.52
N PHE A 72 4.60 -10.60 4.87
CA PHE A 72 3.45 -11.03 4.09
C PHE A 72 3.62 -10.61 2.63
N ALA A 73 3.25 -11.50 1.72
CA ALA A 73 3.18 -11.21 0.30
C ALA A 73 1.77 -11.48 -0.24
N LEU A 74 1.38 -10.60 -1.16
CA LEU A 74 0.17 -10.69 -1.96
C LEU A 74 0.58 -10.71 -3.41
N ILE A 75 0.16 -11.73 -4.15
CA ILE A 75 0.41 -11.86 -5.58
C ILE A 75 -0.95 -11.84 -6.26
N TYR A 76 -1.25 -10.78 -6.98
CA TYR A 76 -2.51 -10.62 -7.71
C TYR A 76 -2.47 -11.37 -9.04
N ASP A 77 -3.64 -11.76 -9.53
CA ASP A 77 -3.76 -12.41 -10.84
C ASP A 77 -3.56 -11.40 -11.98
N SER A 78 -3.89 -10.12 -11.75
CA SER A 78 -3.67 -9.01 -12.71
C SER A 78 -3.22 -7.72 -12.04
N PRO A 79 -2.51 -6.81 -12.75
CA PRO A 79 -2.13 -5.50 -12.21
C PRO A 79 -3.36 -4.62 -11.89
N GLU A 80 -4.46 -4.82 -12.62
CA GLU A 80 -5.72 -4.14 -12.39
C GLU A 80 -6.36 -4.57 -11.07
N ALA A 81 -6.35 -5.88 -10.77
CA ALA A 81 -6.82 -6.40 -9.49
C ALA A 81 -6.01 -5.83 -8.33
N MET A 82 -4.68 -5.67 -8.50
CA MET A 82 -3.84 -5.02 -7.50
C MET A 82 -4.27 -3.57 -7.24
N LYS A 83 -4.48 -2.77 -8.29
CA LYS A 83 -4.93 -1.37 -8.16
C LYS A 83 -6.32 -1.25 -7.54
N LYS A 84 -7.22 -2.20 -7.81
CA LYS A 84 -8.60 -2.21 -7.29
C LYS A 84 -8.66 -2.58 -5.81
N PHE A 85 -7.92 -3.61 -5.40
CA PHE A 85 -8.08 -4.21 -4.07
C PHE A 85 -7.03 -3.78 -3.04
N GLU A 86 -5.87 -3.24 -3.45
CA GLU A 86 -4.91 -2.77 -2.45
C GLU A 86 -5.31 -1.42 -1.83
N PRO A 87 -5.06 -1.25 -0.51
CA PRO A 87 -5.13 0.05 0.12
C PRO A 87 -4.24 1.07 -0.59
N GLN A 88 -4.79 2.27 -0.81
CA GLN A 88 -4.12 3.35 -1.54
C GLN A 88 -2.71 3.66 -1.02
N TYR A 89 -2.48 3.60 0.30
CA TYR A 89 -1.15 3.88 0.88
C TYR A 89 -0.07 2.90 0.42
N ARG A 90 -0.45 1.66 0.06
CA ARG A 90 0.50 0.67 -0.47
C ARG A 90 0.79 0.93 -1.94
N LEU A 91 -0.23 1.28 -2.72
CA LEU A 91 -0.07 1.67 -4.12
C LEU A 91 0.89 2.86 -4.27
N VAL A 92 0.77 3.86 -3.39
CA VAL A 92 1.69 5.01 -3.36
C VAL A 92 3.13 4.58 -3.05
N ARG A 93 3.34 3.64 -2.12
CA ARG A 93 4.68 3.13 -1.77
C ARG A 93 5.35 2.36 -2.90
N VAL A 94 4.55 1.78 -3.79
CA VAL A 94 5.01 1.00 -4.95
C VAL A 94 5.12 1.88 -6.21
N GLY A 95 4.67 3.14 -6.16
CA GLY A 95 4.70 4.06 -7.30
C GLY A 95 3.52 3.91 -8.28
N LEU A 96 2.51 3.09 -7.96
CA LEU A 96 1.34 2.86 -8.83
C LEU A 96 0.22 3.89 -8.64
N ALA A 97 0.33 4.77 -7.64
CA ALA A 97 -0.62 5.83 -7.37
C ALA A 97 0.10 7.06 -6.81
N THR A 98 -0.46 8.24 -7.06
CA THR A 98 0.04 9.48 -6.46
C THR A 98 -0.64 9.73 -5.12
N LYS A 99 0.09 10.37 -4.20
CA LYS A 99 -0.47 10.79 -2.91
C LYS A 99 -1.46 11.94 -3.16
N PRO A 100 -2.73 11.81 -2.75
CA PRO A 100 -3.67 12.90 -2.91
C PRO A 100 -3.28 14.05 -1.98
N GLU A 101 -3.08 15.23 -2.56
CA GLU A 101 -2.85 16.45 -1.78
C GLU A 101 -4.14 16.86 -1.09
N ARG A 102 -4.08 17.00 0.23
CA ARG A 102 -5.23 17.35 1.06
C ARG A 102 -4.79 18.36 2.11
N ALA A 103 -5.57 19.42 2.26
CA ALA A 103 -5.44 20.36 3.35
C ALA A 103 -5.47 19.63 4.71
N SER A 104 -4.84 20.23 5.72
CA SER A 104 -4.70 19.62 7.04
C SER A 104 -6.06 19.25 7.63
N ARG A 105 -6.09 18.23 8.50
CA ARG A 105 -7.34 17.78 9.15
C ARG A 105 -8.06 18.94 9.85
N GLN A 106 -7.30 19.85 10.46
CA GLN A 106 -7.83 21.04 11.13
C GLN A 106 -8.48 22.01 10.13
N GLN A 107 -7.78 22.38 9.05
CA GLN A 107 -8.31 23.28 8.00
C GLN A 107 -9.59 22.72 7.37
N ARG A 108 -9.62 21.41 7.09
CA ARG A 108 -10.82 20.73 6.56
C ARG A 108 -12.01 20.80 7.54
N LYS A 109 -11.75 20.59 8.84
CA LYS A 109 -12.79 20.69 9.89
C LYS A 109 -13.29 22.12 10.05
N GLN A 110 -12.40 23.12 10.04
CA GLN A 110 -12.77 24.54 10.10
C GLN A 110 -13.62 24.93 8.88
N ARG A 111 -13.20 24.56 7.66
CA ARG A 111 -13.98 24.80 6.43
C ARG A 111 -15.37 24.15 6.51
N LYS A 112 -15.46 22.90 6.98
CA LYS A 112 -16.73 22.22 7.19
C LYS A 112 -17.63 22.98 8.17
N ASN A 113 -17.09 23.42 9.30
CA ASN A 113 -17.87 24.15 10.30
C ASN A 113 -18.33 25.52 9.79
N ARG A 114 -17.50 26.24 9.01
CA ARG A 114 -17.92 27.47 8.31
C ARG A 114 -19.01 27.22 7.27
N GLN A 115 -18.94 26.12 6.52
CA GLN A 115 -19.99 25.77 5.55
C GLN A 115 -21.32 25.35 6.22
N LYS A 116 -21.29 24.87 7.46
CA LYS A 116 -22.50 24.51 8.21
C LYS A 116 -23.38 25.73 8.57
N THR A 117 -22.82 26.94 8.64
CA THR A 117 -23.59 28.15 8.97
C THR A 117 -24.38 28.70 7.78
N LEU A 118 -24.13 28.21 6.56
CA LEU A 118 -24.79 28.64 5.33
C LEU A 118 -25.86 27.63 4.88
N ARG A 119 -26.88 28.08 4.15
CA ARG A 119 -28.00 27.24 3.66
C ARG A 119 -28.10 27.26 2.12
N GLY A 120 -28.52 26.13 1.53
CA GLY A 120 -28.72 26.02 0.08
C GLY A 120 -27.47 26.34 -0.74
N THR A 121 -27.65 27.07 -1.83
CA THR A 121 -26.57 27.45 -2.75
C THR A 121 -25.51 28.36 -2.12
N ALA A 122 -25.81 29.01 -0.98
CA ALA A 122 -24.84 29.83 -0.25
C ALA A 122 -23.65 29.01 0.29
N LYS A 123 -23.78 27.69 0.49
CA LYS A 123 -22.65 26.83 0.89
C LYS A 123 -21.53 26.75 -0.16
N VAL A 124 -21.90 26.93 -1.43
CA VAL A 124 -20.97 26.91 -2.58
C VAL A 124 -20.62 28.33 -3.01
N LYS A 125 -21.62 29.22 -3.09
CA LYS A 125 -21.46 30.60 -3.58
C LYS A 125 -20.97 31.60 -2.52
N GLY A 126 -20.92 31.21 -1.24
CA GLY A 126 -20.64 32.11 -0.12
C GLY A 126 -21.88 32.90 0.33
N ALA A 127 -21.76 33.61 1.45
CA ALA A 127 -22.80 34.54 1.89
C ALA A 127 -22.89 35.70 0.89
N LYS A 128 -24.11 36.03 0.43
CA LYS A 128 -24.31 37.24 -0.37
C LYS A 128 -24.01 38.46 0.49
N ALA A 129 -23.31 39.45 -0.07
CA ALA A 129 -23.18 40.75 0.56
C ALA A 129 -24.59 41.30 0.86
N LYS A 130 -24.81 41.83 2.06
CA LYS A 130 -26.05 42.55 2.36
C LYS A 130 -26.10 43.74 1.41
N LYS A 131 -27.14 43.84 0.58
CA LYS A 131 -27.45 45.09 -0.10
C LYS A 131 -27.97 46.06 0.96
N GLU A 132 -27.26 47.14 1.19
CA GLU A 132 -27.79 48.28 1.94
C GLU A 132 -28.94 48.91 1.13
N LYS A 133 -29.99 49.34 1.84
CA LYS A 133 -31.14 50.06 1.28
C LYS A 133 -30.88 51.56 1.42
#